data_AF-A0A843BCH1-F1
#
_entry.id   AF-A0A843BCH1-F1
#
_cell.length_a   1.000
_cell.length_b   1.000
_cell.length_c   1.000
_cell.angle_alpha   90.00
_cell.angle_beta   90.00
_cell.angle_gamma   90.00
#
_symmetry.space_group_name_H-M   'P 1'
#
loop_
_entity.id
_entity.type
_entity.pdbx_description
1 polymer ?
#
loop_
_entity_poly.entity_id
_entity_poly.type
_entity_poly.pdbx_seq_one_letter_code
_entity_poly.pdbx_strand_id
1 'polypeptide(L)'
;MELLLLWIGFAIAVGFLAAKWQRSGFGWFLLACFISPLLAGIFLLIAGNATNQQPRDEAGNFITPKTHVHCPDCRELVRMDARKCKHCQAALKPLV
;
A
#
# COMPACT_ATOMS: atom_id res chain seq x y z
N MET A 1 -5.71 -25.64 28.69
CA MET A 1 -5.90 -24.17 28.68
C MET A 1 -4.70 -23.43 28.10
N GLU A 2 -3.47 -23.92 28.25
CA GLU A 2 -2.25 -23.28 27.74
C GLU A 2 -2.18 -23.20 26.20
N LEU A 3 -2.65 -24.24 25.50
CA LEU A 3 -2.65 -24.26 24.02
C LEU A 3 -3.57 -23.18 23.40
N LEU A 4 -4.70 -22.86 24.04
CA LEU A 4 -5.61 -21.81 23.59
C LEU A 4 -4.99 -20.42 23.79
N LEU A 5 -4.31 -20.19 24.92
CA LEU A 5 -3.61 -18.93 25.19
C LEU A 5 -2.45 -18.72 24.21
N LEU A 6 -1.69 -19.78 23.92
CA LEU A 6 -0.60 -19.74 22.95
C LEU A 6 -1.13 -19.47 21.53
N TRP A 7 -2.23 -20.12 21.15
CA TRP A 7 -2.87 -19.93 19.85
C TRP A 7 -3.39 -18.50 19.64
N ILE A 8 -4.09 -17.94 20.63
CA ILE A 8 -4.55 -16.55 20.59
C ILE A 8 -3.36 -15.58 20.59
N GLY A 9 -2.31 -15.85 21.37
CA GLY A 9 -1.08 -15.05 21.37
C GLY A 9 -0.42 -14.99 19.99
N PHE A 10 -0.33 -16.12 19.30
CA PHE A 10 0.17 -16.18 17.92
C PHE A 10 -0.74 -15.45 16.92
N ALA A 11 -2.06 -15.57 17.05
CA ALA A 11 -3.01 -14.85 16.19
C ALA A 11 -2.85 -13.32 16.34
N ILE A 12 -2.73 -12.84 17.58
CA ILE A 12 -2.47 -11.42 17.88
C ILE A 12 -1.14 -10.98 17.28
N ALA A 13 -0.07 -11.76 17.44
CA ALA A 13 1.24 -11.44 16.87
C ALA A 13 1.20 -11.27 15.34
N VAL A 14 0.49 -12.15 14.62
CA VAL A 14 0.28 -12.04 13.17
C VAL A 14 -0.51 -10.76 12.82
N GLY A 15 -1.53 -10.42 13.60
CA GLY A 15 -2.29 -9.17 13.43
C GLY A 15 -1.43 -7.91 13.62
N PHE A 16 -0.55 -7.89 14.62
CA PHE A 16 0.40 -6.79 14.83
C PHE A 16 1.45 -6.70 13.70
N LEU A 17 1.96 -7.84 13.23
CA LEU A 17 2.89 -7.87 12.10
C LEU A 17 2.23 -7.34 10.82
N ALA A 18 0.98 -7.69 10.59
CA ALA A 18 0.18 -7.18 9.47
C ALA A 18 -0.04 -5.66 9.55
N ALA A 19 -0.31 -5.14 10.76
CA ALA A 19 -0.47 -3.71 10.99
C ALA A 19 0.84 -2.93 10.70
N LYS A 20 2.00 -3.50 11.06
CA LYS A 20 3.32 -2.92 10.71
C LYS A 20 3.56 -2.85 9.20
N TRP A 21 2.96 -3.75 8.43
CA TRP A 21 3.09 -3.79 6.98
C TRP A 21 2.04 -2.95 6.23
N GLN A 22 1.42 -1.97 6.90
CA GLN A 22 0.36 -1.11 6.35
C GLN A 22 -0.81 -1.90 5.71
N ARG A 23 -1.06 -3.12 6.20
CA ARG A 23 -2.27 -3.88 5.86
C ARG A 23 -3.26 -3.85 7.02
N SER A 24 -4.50 -4.27 6.77
CA SER A 24 -5.55 -4.36 7.78
C SER A 24 -5.21 -5.42 8.83
N GLY A 25 -4.55 -5.00 9.92
CA GLY A 25 -4.16 -5.89 11.02
C GLY A 25 -5.34 -6.66 11.62
N PHE A 26 -6.51 -6.01 11.72
CA PHE A 26 -7.74 -6.63 12.18
C PHE A 26 -8.26 -7.73 11.24
N GLY A 27 -8.14 -7.54 9.92
CA GLY A 27 -8.54 -8.54 8.93
C GLY A 27 -7.64 -9.78 9.01
N TRP A 28 -6.33 -9.58 9.17
CA TRP A 28 -5.38 -10.67 9.33
C TRP A 28 -5.50 -11.41 10.66
N PHE A 29 -5.87 -10.71 11.73
CA PHE A 29 -6.18 -11.33 13.02
C PHE A 29 -7.41 -12.25 12.92
N LEU A 30 -8.52 -11.79 12.32
CA LEU A 30 -9.70 -12.61 12.10
C LEU A 30 -9.39 -13.82 11.21
N LEU A 31 -8.59 -13.62 10.15
CA LEU A 31 -8.16 -14.71 9.27
C LEU A 31 -7.30 -15.74 10.01
N ALA A 32 -6.37 -15.29 10.84
CA ALA A 32 -5.54 -16.15 11.70
C ALA A 32 -6.39 -16.95 12.69
N CYS A 33 -7.45 -16.34 13.24
CA CYS A 33 -8.38 -17.00 14.14
C CYS A 33 -9.25 -18.06 13.45
N PHE A 34 -9.59 -17.87 12.16
CA PHE A 34 -10.43 -18.82 11.42
C PHE A 34 -9.65 -19.97 10.78
N ILE A 35 -8.49 -19.70 10.17
CA ILE A 35 -7.75 -20.68 9.35
C ILE A 35 -6.69 -21.39 10.18
N SER A 36 -5.82 -20.60 10.82
CA SER A 36 -4.70 -20.99 11.67
C SER A 36 -3.69 -19.84 11.65
N PRO A 37 -3.11 -19.43 12.79
CA PRO A 37 -2.12 -18.36 12.84
C PRO A 37 -0.86 -18.69 12.04
N LEU A 38 -0.49 -19.97 11.89
CA LEU A 38 0.64 -20.40 11.07
C LEU A 38 0.39 -20.15 9.58
N LEU A 39 -0.79 -20.55 9.07
CA LEU A 39 -1.14 -20.32 7.66
C LEU A 39 -1.27 -18.81 7.38
N ALA A 40 -1.95 -18.08 8.26
CA ALA A 40 -2.08 -16.63 8.12
C ALA A 40 -0.71 -15.94 8.13
N GLY A 41 0.24 -16.35 8.98
CA GLY A 41 1.61 -15.83 8.95
C GLY A 41 2.33 -16.09 7.63
N ILE A 42 2.21 -17.30 7.07
CA ILE A 42 2.82 -17.65 5.77
C ILE A 42 2.21 -16.82 4.64
N PHE A 43 0.88 -16.72 4.58
CA PHE A 43 0.19 -15.89 3.60
C PHE A 43 0.58 -14.41 3.74
N LEU A 44 0.76 -13.91 4.96
CA LEU A 44 1.20 -12.54 5.22
C LEU A 44 2.61 -12.29 4.64
N LEU A 45 3.54 -13.23 4.87
CA LEU A 45 4.91 -13.17 4.35
C LEU A 45 4.93 -13.18 2.81
N ILE A 46 4.14 -14.03 2.17
CA ILE A 46 4.03 -14.09 0.70
C ILE A 46 3.41 -12.80 0.15
N ALA A 47 2.42 -12.23 0.84
CA ALA A 47 1.76 -11.00 0.41
C ALA A 47 2.67 -9.76 0.45
N GLY A 48 3.81 -9.83 1.15
CA GLY A 48 4.80 -8.77 1.25
C GLY A 48 4.27 -7.51 1.94
N ASN A 49 5.14 -6.51 2.13
CA ASN A 49 4.72 -5.25 2.74
C ASN A 49 3.85 -4.42 1.76
N ALA A 50 2.89 -3.66 2.28
CA ALA A 50 2.06 -2.79 1.45
C ALA A 50 2.77 -1.49 1.01
N THR A 51 3.94 -1.16 1.54
CA THR A 51 4.80 -0.09 1.00
C THR A 51 5.21 -0.37 -0.46
N ASN A 52 5.11 -1.62 -0.91
CA ASN A 52 5.31 -1.99 -2.31
C ASN A 52 4.05 -1.84 -3.19
N GLN A 53 2.88 -1.58 -2.60
CA GLN A 53 1.60 -1.50 -3.32
C GLN A 53 1.16 -0.06 -3.66
N GLN A 54 1.86 0.96 -3.16
CA GLN A 54 1.63 2.33 -3.62
C GLN A 54 2.10 2.44 -5.08
N PRO A 55 1.27 3.01 -5.99
CA PRO A 55 1.67 3.21 -7.37
C PRO A 55 2.92 4.10 -7.38
N ARG A 56 4.01 3.59 -7.96
CA ARG A 56 5.28 4.31 -8.09
C ARG A 56 5.44 4.84 -9.51
N ASP A 57 6.02 6.02 -9.64
CA ASP A 57 6.42 6.55 -10.94
C ASP A 57 7.64 5.78 -11.48
N GLU A 58 8.00 6.02 -12.75
CA GLU A 58 9.14 5.38 -13.42
C GLU A 58 10.49 5.64 -12.70
N ALA A 59 10.54 6.63 -11.80
CA ALA A 59 11.68 6.99 -10.97
C ALA A 59 11.62 6.40 -9.53
N GLY A 60 10.60 5.60 -9.21
CA GLY A 60 10.45 4.94 -7.91
C GLY A 60 9.84 5.80 -6.79
N ASN A 61 9.37 7.01 -7.08
CA ASN A 61 8.67 7.88 -6.15
C ASN A 61 7.19 7.50 -6.05
N PHE A 62 6.59 7.78 -4.89
CA PHE A 62 5.16 7.56 -4.67
C PHE A 62 4.31 8.51 -5.54
N ILE A 63 3.41 7.94 -6.34
CA ILE A 63 2.35 8.67 -7.04
C ILE A 63 1.33 9.07 -5.98
N THR A 64 1.38 10.33 -5.60
CA THR A 64 0.44 10.94 -4.66
C THR A 64 -0.17 12.17 -5.34
N PRO A 65 -1.36 12.63 -4.92
CA PRO A 65 -1.95 13.88 -5.43
C PRO A 65 -1.09 15.12 -5.15
N LYS A 66 -0.01 14.99 -4.35
CA LYS A 66 0.99 16.03 -4.12
C LYS A 66 2.13 16.01 -5.15
N THR A 67 2.37 14.90 -5.84
CA THR A 67 3.47 14.78 -6.84
C THR A 67 2.96 14.81 -8.27
N HIS A 68 1.72 14.36 -8.50
CA HIS A 68 1.11 14.28 -9.82
C HIS A 68 -0.26 14.97 -9.86
N VAL A 69 -0.56 15.60 -10.99
CA VAL A 69 -1.82 16.27 -11.31
C VAL A 69 -2.28 15.89 -12.72
N HIS A 70 -3.58 15.97 -12.96
CA HIS A 70 -4.12 15.78 -14.30
C HIS A 70 -3.94 17.04 -15.15
N CYS A 71 -3.46 16.89 -16.38
CA CYS A 71 -3.41 17.98 -17.34
C CYS A 71 -4.84 18.47 -17.70
N PRO A 72 -5.14 19.78 -17.75
CA PRO A 72 -6.48 20.28 -18.05
C PRO A 72 -6.94 19.97 -19.48
N ASP A 73 -6.02 19.86 -20.45
CA ASP A 73 -6.37 19.62 -21.85
C ASP A 73 -6.59 18.15 -22.18
N CYS A 74 -5.67 17.26 -21.76
CA CYS A 74 -5.73 15.84 -22.11
C CYS A 74 -6.10 14.90 -20.96
N ARG A 75 -6.23 15.40 -19.73
CA ARG A 75 -6.53 14.63 -18.49
C ARG A 75 -5.55 13.52 -18.14
N GLU A 76 -4.41 13.45 -18.80
CA GLU A 76 -3.35 12.51 -18.49
C GLU A 76 -2.60 12.88 -17.21
N LEU A 77 -2.03 11.90 -16.50
CA LEU A 77 -1.23 12.16 -15.29
C LEU A 77 0.12 12.77 -15.67
N VAL A 78 0.40 13.95 -15.13
CA VAL A 78 1.66 14.67 -15.31
C VAL A 78 2.21 15.09 -13.94
N ARG A 79 3.52 15.26 -13.82
CA ARG A 79 4.12 15.80 -12.59
C ARG A 79 3.67 17.24 -12.34
N MET A 80 3.56 17.63 -11.07
CA MET A 80 3.13 18.98 -10.68
C MET A 80 4.08 20.10 -11.11
N ASP A 81 5.36 19.78 -11.31
CA ASP A 81 6.42 20.69 -11.74
C ASP A 81 6.55 20.78 -13.27
N ALA A 82 5.76 20.00 -14.03
CA ALA A 82 5.83 19.99 -15.48
C ALA A 82 5.36 21.32 -16.08
N ARG A 83 6.19 21.92 -16.94
CA ARG A 83 5.84 23.11 -17.73
C ARG A 83 5.17 22.79 -19.06
N LYS A 84 5.33 21.55 -19.55
CA LYS A 84 4.71 21.04 -20.77
C LYS A 84 4.24 19.61 -20.55
N CYS A 85 3.05 19.29 -21.05
CA CYS A 85 2.53 17.92 -21.00
C CYS A 85 3.25 17.02 -22.02
N LYS A 86 3.68 15.82 -21.62
CA LYS A 86 4.35 14.87 -22.54
C LYS A 86 3.43 14.31 -23.63
N HIS A 87 2.11 14.33 -23.41
CA HIS A 87 1.11 13.76 -24.32
C HIS A 87 0.53 14.79 -25.29
N CYS A 88 0.04 15.92 -24.78
CA CYS A 88 -0.61 16.94 -25.60
C CYS A 88 0.25 18.18 -25.88
N GLN A 89 1.45 18.28 -25.28
CA GLN A 89 2.36 19.42 -25.43
C GLN A 89 1.79 20.78 -24.98
N ALA A 90 0.62 20.81 -24.33
CA ALA A 90 0.06 22.01 -23.76
C ALA A 90 0.97 22.60 -22.68
N ALA A 91 1.03 23.93 -22.63
CA ALA A 91 1.77 24.66 -21.61
C ALA A 91 1.02 24.59 -20.28
N LEU A 92 1.68 23.99 -19.28
CA LEU A 92 1.15 23.85 -17.92
C LEU A 92 1.79 24.91 -17.03
N LYS A 93 1.01 25.48 -16.12
CA LYS A 93 1.55 26.33 -15.05
C LYS A 93 1.92 25.41 -13.86
N PRO A 94 3.21 25.26 -13.53
CA PRO A 94 3.61 24.43 -12.40
C PRO A 94 3.13 25.07 -11.08
N LEU A 95 2.69 24.23 -10.14
CA LEU A 95 2.13 24.63 -8.84
C LEU A 95 3.19 24.53 -7.71
N VAL A 96 4.45 24.85 -8.01
CA VAL A 96 5.57 24.81 -7.06
C VAL A 96 5.47 25.95 -6.06
#